data_AF-A0A960TU06-F1
#
_entry.id   AF-A0A960TU06-F1
#
_cell.length_a   1.000
_cell.length_b   1.000
_cell.length_c   1.000
_cell.angle_alpha   90.00
_cell.angle_beta   90.00
_cell.angle_gamma   90.00
#
_symmetry.space_group_name_H-M   'P 1'
#
loop_
_entity.id
_entity.type
_entity.pdbx_description
1 polymer ?
#
loop_
_entity_poly.entity_id
_entity_poly.type
_entity_poly.pdbx_seq_one_letter_code
_entity_poly.pdbx_strand_id
1 'polypeptide(L)'
;DLYAYRNRSALPRARLLQAWRPQGEETLESFLGLVQAGRLDPAATVTLDATPSPAPVPGAAAGTVRWTHEGLDEVVLAAETPAPAILVLADMAMPGWSVEVDGAPAALLRADHVLRAVALPAGAHEVRFRYQDPSLRRALLISAAGLLGVLVLLALGRLGASTPRRDA
;
A
#
# COMPACT_ATOMS: atom_id res chain seq x y z
N ASP A 1 23.94 -8.43 27.45
CA ASP A 1 22.52 -8.73 27.77
C ASP A 1 21.58 -8.07 26.79
N LEU A 2 20.72 -8.87 26.15
CA LEU A 2 19.69 -8.38 25.24
C LEU A 2 18.41 -8.14 26.04
N TYR A 3 17.97 -6.90 26.16
CA TYR A 3 16.68 -6.56 26.75
C TYR A 3 15.63 -6.50 25.64
N ALA A 4 14.65 -7.40 25.69
CA ALA A 4 13.47 -7.36 24.81
C ALA A 4 12.31 -6.67 25.54
N TYR A 5 11.89 -5.50 25.05
CA TYR A 5 10.73 -4.79 25.56
C TYR A 5 9.49 -5.16 24.74
N ARG A 6 8.41 -5.60 25.40
CA ARG A 6 7.12 -5.86 24.76
C ARG A 6 6.16 -4.71 25.05
N ASN A 7 5.77 -3.97 24.00
CA ASN A 7 4.66 -3.03 24.08
C ASN A 7 3.34 -3.81 24.08
N ARG A 8 2.60 -3.79 25.20
CA ARG A 8 1.30 -4.45 25.34
C ARG A 8 0.14 -3.63 24.80
N SER A 9 0.37 -2.37 24.50
CA SER A 9 -0.62 -1.42 23.99
C SER A 9 -0.57 -1.28 22.46
N ALA A 10 0.27 -2.07 21.79
CA ALA A 10 0.38 -2.04 20.34
C ALA A 10 -0.90 -2.60 19.69
N LEU A 11 -1.46 -1.83 18.77
CA LEU A 11 -2.59 -2.29 17.96
C LEU A 11 -2.13 -3.36 16.96
N PRO A 12 -2.99 -4.33 16.59
CA PRO A 12 -2.70 -5.27 15.53
C PRO A 12 -2.37 -4.54 14.23
N ARG A 13 -1.37 -5.04 13.48
CA ARG A 13 -0.97 -4.47 12.19
C ARG A 13 -2.09 -4.57 11.14
N ALA A 14 -2.95 -5.57 11.22
CA ALA A 14 -4.17 -5.65 10.41
C ALA A 14 -5.38 -5.73 11.33
N ARG A 15 -6.41 -4.90 11.10
CA ARG A 15 -7.60 -4.80 11.96
C ARG A 15 -8.85 -4.43 11.18
N LEU A 16 -10.01 -4.88 11.67
CA LEU A 16 -11.32 -4.51 11.15
C LEU A 16 -11.98 -3.49 12.07
N LEU A 17 -12.45 -2.38 11.50
CA LEU A 17 -13.19 -1.35 12.22
C LEU A 17 -14.57 -1.13 11.62
N GLN A 18 -15.52 -0.82 12.50
CA GLN A 18 -16.90 -0.53 12.14
C GLN A 18 -17.23 0.97 12.19
N ALA A 19 -16.48 1.72 13.01
CA ALA A 19 -16.62 3.16 13.09
C ALA A 19 -15.56 3.84 12.23
N TRP A 20 -15.98 4.84 11.48
CA TRP A 20 -15.10 5.68 10.68
C TRP A 20 -15.56 7.13 10.73
N ARG A 21 -14.65 8.04 10.38
CA ARG A 21 -14.96 9.45 10.11
C ARG A 21 -14.17 9.92 8.89
N PRO A 22 -14.67 10.90 8.11
CA PRO A 22 -13.87 11.50 7.06
C PRO A 22 -12.65 12.21 7.65
N GLN A 23 -11.50 12.11 6.99
CA GLN A 23 -10.29 12.87 7.35
C GLN A 23 -10.51 14.37 7.11
N GLY A 24 -11.20 14.73 6.02
CA GLY A 24 -11.40 16.12 5.63
C GLY A 24 -10.07 16.86 5.44
N GLU A 25 -10.00 18.10 5.91
CA GLU A 25 -8.81 18.96 5.87
C GLU A 25 -7.94 18.84 7.14
N GLU A 26 -8.22 17.86 8.01
CA GLU A 26 -7.44 17.63 9.22
C GLU A 26 -5.97 17.38 8.86
N THR A 27 -5.04 17.99 9.60
CA THR A 27 -3.60 17.74 9.45
C THR A 27 -3.18 16.55 10.30
N LEU A 28 -2.07 15.90 9.93
CA LEU A 28 -1.50 14.82 10.75
C LEU A 28 -1.23 15.28 12.19
N GLU A 29 -0.73 16.50 12.39
CA GLU A 29 -0.48 17.07 13.72
C GLU A 29 -1.77 17.21 14.53
N SER A 30 -2.84 17.70 13.91
CA SER A 30 -4.16 17.81 14.57
C SER A 30 -4.72 16.44 14.95
N PHE A 31 -4.63 15.46 14.04
CA PHE A 31 -5.03 14.09 14.30
C PHE A 31 -4.25 13.47 15.47
N LEU A 32 -2.92 13.60 15.46
CA LEU A 32 -2.07 13.10 16.54
C LEU A 32 -2.40 13.77 17.87
N GLY A 33 -2.68 15.08 17.86
CA GLY A 33 -3.15 15.81 19.04
C GLY A 33 -4.46 15.24 19.61
N LEU A 34 -5.42 14.88 18.75
CA LEU A 34 -6.68 14.24 19.19
C LEU A 34 -6.44 12.87 19.81
N VAL A 35 -5.57 12.05 19.21
CA VAL A 35 -5.22 10.72 19.72
C VAL A 35 -4.51 10.84 21.08
N GLN A 36 -3.51 11.71 21.18
CA GLN A 36 -2.75 11.94 22.42
C GLN A 36 -3.63 12.50 23.56
N ALA A 37 -4.59 13.36 23.22
CA ALA A 37 -5.55 13.89 24.17
C ALA A 37 -6.69 12.91 24.54
N GLY A 38 -6.70 11.69 23.98
CA GLY A 38 -7.75 10.70 24.19
C GLY A 38 -9.11 11.11 23.63
N ARG A 39 -9.15 12.08 22.70
CA ARG A 39 -10.36 12.53 22.01
C ARG A 39 -10.71 11.66 20.80
N LEU A 40 -9.74 10.91 20.30
CA LEU A 40 -9.91 9.91 19.26
C LEU A 40 -9.19 8.62 19.66
N ASP A 41 -9.93 7.50 19.68
CA ASP A 41 -9.34 6.19 19.88
C ASP A 41 -9.08 5.50 18.52
N PRO A 42 -7.81 5.38 18.07
CA PRO A 42 -7.48 4.73 16.80
C PRO A 42 -7.70 3.21 16.81
N ALA A 43 -7.94 2.61 17.99
CA ALA A 43 -8.36 1.21 18.09
C ALA A 43 -9.83 1.02 17.70
N ALA A 44 -10.66 2.05 17.89
CA ALA A 44 -12.11 1.98 17.74
C ALA A 44 -12.63 2.70 16.49
N THR A 45 -11.98 3.78 16.05
CA THR A 45 -12.42 4.61 14.92
C THR A 45 -11.27 4.94 13.98
N VAL A 46 -11.50 4.77 12.67
CA VAL A 46 -10.52 5.10 11.62
C VAL A 46 -10.89 6.40 10.90
N THR A 47 -9.92 7.25 10.57
CA THR A 47 -10.14 8.37 9.63
C THR A 47 -9.89 7.93 8.20
N LEU A 48 -10.73 8.30 7.25
CA LEU A 48 -10.58 7.91 5.84
C LEU A 48 -10.54 9.12 4.91
N ASP A 49 -9.68 9.06 3.88
CA ASP A 49 -9.56 10.11 2.87
C ASP A 49 -10.69 10.13 1.83
N ALA A 50 -11.47 9.05 1.74
CA ALA A 50 -12.65 8.96 0.90
C ALA A 50 -13.77 8.17 1.60
N THR A 51 -15.01 8.38 1.16
CA THR A 51 -16.17 7.65 1.67
C THR A 51 -16.06 6.17 1.32
N PRO A 52 -16.09 5.25 2.31
CA PRO A 52 -16.01 3.83 2.06
C PRO A 52 -17.28 3.31 1.37
N SER A 53 -17.12 2.34 0.48
CA SER A 53 -18.21 1.61 -0.16
C SER A 53 -17.89 0.11 -0.18
N PRO A 54 -18.71 -0.74 0.49
CA PRO A 54 -19.88 -0.38 1.28
C PRO A 54 -19.52 0.44 2.55
N ALA A 55 -20.47 1.24 3.02
CA ALA A 55 -20.30 1.96 4.29
C ALA A 55 -20.37 0.97 5.47
N PRO A 56 -19.45 1.05 6.44
CA PRO A 56 -19.46 0.14 7.58
C PRO A 56 -20.62 0.42 8.53
N VAL A 57 -21.00 -0.57 9.33
CA VAL A 57 -22.16 -0.49 10.24
C VAL A 57 -21.67 -0.33 11.69
N PRO A 58 -21.80 0.86 12.30
CA PRO A 58 -21.34 1.09 13.67
C PRO A 58 -21.99 0.13 14.68
N GLY A 59 -21.21 -0.35 15.65
CA GLY A 59 -21.68 -1.23 16.72
C GLY A 59 -21.85 -2.71 16.35
N ALA A 60 -21.57 -3.09 15.10
CA ALA A 60 -21.49 -4.50 14.72
C ALA A 60 -20.32 -5.20 15.42
N ALA A 61 -20.42 -6.52 15.58
CA ALA A 61 -19.36 -7.33 16.17
C ALA A 61 -18.07 -7.25 15.35
N ALA A 62 -16.93 -7.34 16.05
CA ALA A 62 -15.63 -7.35 15.41
C ALA A 62 -15.46 -8.63 14.58
N GLY A 63 -14.95 -8.47 13.36
CA GLY A 63 -14.52 -9.57 12.52
C GLY A 63 -13.15 -10.11 12.92
N THR A 64 -12.64 -11.07 12.15
CA THR A 64 -11.29 -11.60 12.29
C THR A 64 -10.46 -11.29 11.05
N VAL A 65 -9.14 -11.17 11.25
CA VAL A 65 -8.17 -10.99 10.16
C VAL A 65 -7.00 -11.92 10.40
N ARG A 66 -6.57 -12.64 9.37
CA ARG A 66 -5.45 -13.56 9.41
C ARG A 66 -4.54 -13.32 8.21
N TRP A 67 -3.24 -13.31 8.45
CA TRP A 67 -2.23 -13.26 7.41
C TRP A 67 -2.17 -14.62 6.68
N THR A 68 -2.29 -14.58 5.36
CA THR A 68 -2.11 -15.76 4.50
C THR A 68 -0.81 -15.67 3.71
N HIS A 69 -0.37 -14.46 3.36
CA HIS A 69 0.92 -14.20 2.75
C HIS A 69 1.48 -12.84 3.18
N GLU A 70 2.80 -12.79 3.41
CA GLU A 70 3.53 -11.56 3.71
C GLU A 70 4.81 -11.54 2.87
N GLY A 71 4.84 -10.63 1.90
CA GLY A 71 5.97 -10.34 1.03
C GLY A 71 6.31 -8.85 1.05
N LEU A 72 7.32 -8.47 0.26
CA LEU A 72 7.76 -7.07 0.17
C LEU A 72 6.82 -6.23 -0.71
N ASP A 73 6.34 -6.82 -1.79
CA ASP A 73 5.48 -6.22 -2.82
C ASP A 73 4.05 -6.77 -2.79
N GLU A 74 3.78 -7.80 -1.99
CA GLU A 74 2.46 -8.42 -1.86
C GLU A 74 2.13 -8.74 -0.40
N VAL A 75 0.91 -8.41 0.01
CA VAL A 75 0.34 -8.84 1.30
C VAL A 75 -1.03 -9.43 1.04
N VAL A 76 -1.30 -10.63 1.55
CA VAL A 76 -2.61 -11.29 1.45
C VAL A 76 -3.16 -11.55 2.85
N LEU A 77 -4.40 -11.13 3.06
CA LEU A 77 -5.14 -11.26 4.31
C LEU A 77 -6.44 -12.01 4.04
N ALA A 78 -6.74 -12.99 4.88
CA ALA A 78 -8.10 -13.53 5.00
C ALA A 78 -8.84 -12.72 6.08
N ALA A 79 -9.96 -12.11 5.71
CA ALA A 79 -10.79 -11.33 6.62
C ALA A 79 -12.20 -11.93 6.68
N GLU A 80 -12.79 -12.03 7.86
CA GLU A 80 -14.19 -12.42 8.03
C GLU A 80 -14.89 -11.39 8.89
N THR A 81 -15.98 -10.81 8.39
CA THR A 81 -16.71 -9.76 9.10
C THR A 81 -18.23 -10.00 9.03
N PRO A 82 -18.97 -9.89 10.14
CA PRO A 82 -20.42 -10.14 10.16
C PRO A 82 -21.24 -8.99 9.57
N ALA A 83 -20.63 -7.82 9.37
CA ALA A 83 -21.23 -6.63 8.78
C ALA A 83 -20.19 -5.90 7.90
N PRO A 84 -20.60 -5.02 6.99
CA PRO A 84 -19.66 -4.19 6.25
C PRO A 84 -18.67 -3.49 7.18
N ALA A 85 -17.38 -3.54 6.87
CA ALA A 85 -16.30 -3.10 7.76
C ALA A 85 -15.14 -2.48 6.97
N ILE A 86 -14.26 -1.76 7.67
CA ILE A 86 -13.01 -1.25 7.12
C ILE A 86 -11.86 -2.13 7.58
N LEU A 87 -11.19 -2.78 6.63
CA LEU A 87 -9.92 -3.44 6.89
C LEU A 87 -8.80 -2.40 6.80
N VAL A 88 -8.13 -2.13 7.91
CA VAL A 88 -6.94 -1.29 7.98
C VAL A 88 -5.70 -2.18 8.06
N LEU A 89 -4.74 -1.91 7.20
CA LEU A 89 -3.38 -2.47 7.23
C LEU A 89 -2.43 -1.34 7.60
N ALA A 90 -1.69 -1.50 8.70
CA ALA A 90 -0.77 -0.52 9.25
C ALA A 90 0.56 -0.44 8.48
N ASP A 91 0.45 -0.36 7.15
CA ASP A 91 1.53 -0.13 6.20
C ASP A 91 1.23 1.18 5.44
N MET A 92 2.29 1.87 5.00
CA MET A 92 2.12 3.20 4.38
C MET A 92 1.41 3.16 3.02
N ALA A 93 0.33 3.93 2.85
CA ALA A 93 -0.38 4.14 1.59
C ALA A 93 0.41 5.03 0.61
N MET A 94 1.45 4.45 0.02
CA MET A 94 2.28 5.10 -0.99
C MET A 94 1.72 4.91 -2.41
N PRO A 95 2.03 5.81 -3.35
CA PRO A 95 1.71 5.61 -4.76
C PRO A 95 2.30 4.30 -5.30
N GLY A 96 1.51 3.54 -6.06
CA GLY A 96 1.89 2.24 -6.63
C GLY A 96 1.25 1.03 -5.95
N TRP A 97 0.62 1.22 -4.80
CA TRP A 97 -0.21 0.18 -4.18
C TRP A 97 -1.60 0.10 -4.83
N SER A 98 -2.08 -1.13 -5.02
CA SER A 98 -3.47 -1.46 -5.37
C SER A 98 -4.01 -2.49 -4.39
N VAL A 99 -5.34 -2.63 -4.35
CA VAL A 99 -6.03 -3.64 -3.54
C VAL A 99 -7.06 -4.39 -4.37
N GLU A 100 -7.12 -5.70 -4.16
CA GLU A 100 -8.15 -6.60 -4.68
C GLU A 100 -8.92 -7.21 -3.50
N VAL A 101 -10.22 -7.38 -3.66
CA VAL A 101 -11.10 -8.14 -2.76
C VAL A 101 -11.71 -9.27 -3.56
N ASP A 102 -11.44 -10.51 -3.15
CA ASP A 102 -11.89 -11.73 -3.83
C ASP A 102 -11.50 -11.77 -5.33
N GLY A 103 -10.31 -11.25 -5.63
CA GLY A 103 -9.75 -11.16 -6.98
C GLY A 103 -10.30 -10.03 -7.85
N ALA A 104 -11.24 -9.22 -7.35
CA ALA A 104 -11.73 -8.04 -8.04
C ALA A 104 -11.04 -6.76 -7.55
N PRO A 105 -10.70 -5.79 -8.41
CA PRO A 105 -10.16 -4.51 -7.99
C PRO A 105 -11.11 -3.77 -7.03
N ALA A 106 -10.56 -3.23 -5.95
CA ALA A 106 -11.29 -2.43 -4.97
C ALA A 106 -10.63 -1.07 -4.74
N ALA A 107 -11.36 -0.15 -4.13
CA ALA A 107 -10.83 1.17 -3.82
C ALA A 107 -9.81 1.07 -2.67
N LEU A 108 -8.55 1.42 -2.96
CA LEU A 108 -7.54 1.62 -1.93
C LEU A 108 -7.82 2.96 -1.23
N LEU A 109 -8.11 2.89 0.06
CA LEU A 109 -8.34 4.05 0.92
C LEU A 109 -7.08 4.34 1.74
N ARG A 110 -6.91 5.61 2.11
CA ARG A 110 -5.91 6.01 3.10
C ARG A 110 -6.58 6.17 4.45
N ALA A 111 -6.11 5.38 5.41
CA ALA A 111 -6.56 5.38 6.79
C ALA A 111 -5.57 6.14 7.68
N ASP A 112 -6.07 6.89 8.67
CA ASP A 112 -5.24 7.50 9.72
C ASP A 112 -4.04 8.27 9.14
N HIS A 113 -4.29 9.06 8.10
CA HIS A 113 -3.34 9.84 7.27
C HIS A 113 -2.30 9.08 6.46
N VAL A 114 -1.85 7.90 6.90
CA VAL A 114 -0.70 7.23 6.30
C VAL A 114 -0.92 5.75 6.02
N LEU A 115 -1.90 5.11 6.64
CA LEU A 115 -2.14 3.67 6.56
C LEU A 115 -2.98 3.30 5.34
N ARG A 116 -2.94 2.04 4.93
CA ARG A 116 -3.79 1.52 3.84
C ARG A 116 -5.08 0.96 4.42
N ALA A 117 -6.16 1.11 3.68
CA ALA A 117 -7.43 0.48 4.01
C ALA A 117 -8.24 0.08 2.78
N VAL A 118 -9.21 -0.82 3.00
CA VAL A 118 -10.24 -1.17 2.04
C VAL A 118 -11.55 -1.43 2.76
N ALA A 119 -12.67 -1.06 2.14
CA ALA A 119 -13.99 -1.40 2.64
C ALA A 119 -14.39 -2.80 2.19
N LEU A 120 -14.92 -3.61 3.10
CA LEU A 120 -15.38 -4.97 2.85
C LEU A 120 -16.88 -5.07 3.12
N PRO A 121 -17.65 -5.83 2.31
CA PRO A 121 -18.99 -6.23 2.69
C PRO A 121 -18.96 -7.24 3.85
N ALA A 122 -20.14 -7.64 4.32
CA ALA A 122 -20.26 -8.75 5.26
C ALA A 122 -19.89 -10.07 4.56
N GLY A 123 -19.12 -10.92 5.24
CA GLY A 123 -18.70 -12.22 4.74
C GLY A 123 -17.22 -12.51 4.99
N ALA A 124 -16.75 -13.59 4.37
CA ALA A 124 -15.36 -13.98 4.31
C ALA A 124 -14.75 -13.51 2.99
N HIS A 125 -13.58 -12.88 3.07
CA HIS A 125 -12.90 -12.23 1.97
C HIS A 125 -11.41 -12.57 1.95
N GLU A 126 -10.87 -12.76 0.76
CA GLU A 126 -9.44 -12.65 0.51
C GLU A 126 -9.11 -11.23 0.05
N VAL A 127 -8.30 -10.52 0.83
CA VAL A 127 -7.84 -9.18 0.50
C VAL A 127 -6.38 -9.23 0.12
N ARG A 128 -6.05 -8.73 -1.08
CA ARG A 128 -4.71 -8.72 -1.60
C ARG A 128 -4.26 -7.30 -1.89
N PHE A 129 -3.21 -6.86 -1.21
CA PHE A 129 -2.49 -5.63 -1.51
C PHE A 129 -1.28 -5.95 -2.37
N ARG A 130 -1.11 -5.24 -3.48
CA ARG A 130 0.04 -5.39 -4.38
C ARG A 130 0.69 -4.06 -4.67
N TYR A 131 2.02 -4.05 -4.67
CA TYR A 131 2.81 -2.92 -5.08
C TYR A 131 3.32 -3.10 -6.51
N GLN A 132 3.13 -2.07 -7.32
CA GLN A 132 3.73 -1.97 -8.64
C GLN A 132 4.44 -0.63 -8.73
N ASP A 133 5.77 -0.67 -8.88
CA ASP A 133 6.57 0.54 -8.95
C ASP A 133 6.20 1.36 -10.21
N PRO A 134 5.61 2.56 -10.05
CA PRO A 134 5.20 3.40 -11.17
C PRO A 134 6.39 3.94 -11.99
N SER A 135 7.62 3.84 -11.47
CA SER A 135 8.85 4.25 -12.14
C SER A 135 9.47 3.16 -13.01
N LEU A 136 9.12 1.88 -12.80
CA LEU A 136 9.76 0.74 -13.46
C LEU A 136 9.72 0.84 -14.99
N ARG A 137 8.57 1.23 -15.55
CA ARG A 137 8.42 1.44 -17.00
C ARG A 137 9.35 2.53 -17.52
N ARG A 138 9.54 3.62 -16.77
CA ARG A 138 10.43 4.73 -17.15
C ARG A 138 11.89 4.31 -17.08
N ALA A 139 12.27 3.61 -16.02
CA ALA A 139 13.62 3.06 -15.87
C ALA A 139 13.97 2.14 -17.03
N LEU A 140 13.06 1.22 -17.40
CA LEU A 140 13.27 0.30 -18.52
C LEU A 140 13.50 1.03 -19.85
N LEU A 141 12.70 2.07 -20.13
CA LEU A 141 12.85 2.88 -21.35
C LEU A 141 14.20 3.60 -21.40
N ILE A 142 14.62 4.21 -20.29
CA ILE A 142 15.92 4.90 -20.19
C ILE A 142 17.07 3.89 -20.38
N SER A 143 17.01 2.74 -19.73
CA SER A 143 18.01 1.69 -19.87
C SER A 143 18.09 1.14 -21.31
N ALA A 144 16.95 0.92 -21.95
CA ALA A 144 16.90 0.46 -23.34
C ALA A 144 17.49 1.50 -24.30
N ALA A 145 17.16 2.78 -24.13
CA ALA A 145 17.72 3.87 -24.94
C ALA A 145 19.25 4.00 -24.73
N GLY A 146 19.72 3.91 -23.49
CA GLY A 146 21.15 3.92 -23.17
C GLY A 146 21.90 2.75 -23.82
N LEU A 147 21.35 1.54 -23.73
CA LEU A 147 21.92 0.34 -24.34
C LEU A 147 21.99 0.48 -25.87
N LEU A 148 20.91 0.94 -26.51
CA LEU A 148 20.88 1.21 -27.94
C LEU A 148 21.95 2.24 -28.35
N GLY A 149 22.10 3.32 -27.57
CA GLY A 149 23.13 4.33 -27.81
C GLY A 149 24.55 3.75 -27.79
N VAL A 150 24.86 2.90 -26.80
CA VAL A 150 26.15 2.20 -26.72
C VAL A 150 26.36 1.28 -27.93
N LEU A 151 25.34 0.51 -28.33
CA LEU A 151 25.43 -0.38 -29.49
C LEU A 151 25.68 0.39 -30.80
N VAL A 152 25.02 1.54 -30.98
CA VAL A 152 25.24 2.43 -32.13
C VAL A 152 26.66 2.96 -32.17
N LEU A 153 27.18 3.45 -31.04
CA LEU A 153 28.57 3.94 -30.95
C LEU A 153 29.59 2.84 -31.29
N LEU A 154 29.39 1.62 -30.79
CA LEU A 154 30.26 0.49 -31.09
C LEU A 154 30.20 0.09 -32.58
N ALA A 155 29.03 0.12 -33.20
CA ALA A 155 28.87 -0.16 -34.62
C ALA A 155 29.59 0.88 -35.49
N LEU A 156 29.43 2.17 -35.17
CA LEU A 156 30.10 3.27 -35.87
C LEU A 156 31.63 3.21 -35.70
N GLY A 157 32.12 2.89 -34.50
CA GLY A 157 33.56 2.72 -34.25
C GLY A 157 34.19 1.57 -35.05
N ARG A 158 33.45 0.47 -35.26
CA ARG A 158 33.90 -0.65 -36.10
C ARG A 158 33.92 -0.29 -37.59
N LEU A 159 32.95 0.50 -38.05
CA LEU A 159 32.90 0.98 -39.45
C LEU A 159 34.01 2.01 -39.74
N GLY A 160 34.37 2.85 -38.77
CA GLY A 160 35.47 3.82 -38.89
C GLY A 160 36.87 3.20 -38.86
N ALA A 161 37.04 2.04 -38.23
CA ALA A 161 38.32 1.32 -38.17
C ALA A 161 38.67 0.56 -39.47
N SER A 162 37.75 0.49 -40.43
CA SER A 162 37.91 -0.23 -41.70
C SER A 162 38.47 0.61 -42.87
N THR A 163 38.97 1.83 -42.64
CA THR A 163 39.70 2.57 -43.69
C THR A 163 41.12 1.98 -43.83
N PRO A 164 41.45 1.35 -44.99
CA PRO A 164 42.76 0.73 -45.18
C PRO A 164 43.84 1.81 -45.20
N ARG A 165 44.89 1.59 -44.41
CA ARG A 165 46.14 2.34 -44.45
C ARG A 165 46.69 2.27 -45.88
N ARG A 166 46.65 3.38 -46.61
CA ARG A 166 47.41 3.55 -47.86
C ARG A 166 48.88 3.55 -47.49
N ASP A 167 49.56 2.44 -47.70
CA ASP A 167 51.01 2.39 -47.73
C ASP A 167 51.50 2.99 -49.05
N ALA A 168 52.46 3.91 -48.93
CA ALA A 168 53.35 4.52 -49.92
C ALA A 168 52.74 5.40 -51.03
#